data_AF-A0A957QD79-F1
#
_entry.id   AF-A0A957QD79-F1
#
_cell.length_a   1.000
_cell.length_b   1.000
_cell.length_c   1.000
_cell.angle_alpha   90.00
_cell.angle_beta   90.00
_cell.angle_gamma   90.00
#
_symmetry.space_group_name_H-M   'P 1'
#
loop_
_entity.id
_entity.type
_entity.pdbx_description
1 polymer ?
#
loop_
_entity_poly.entity_id
_entity_poly.type
_entity_poly.pdbx_seq_one_letter_code
_entity_poly.pdbx_strand_id
1 'polypeptide(L)'
;EFKGTGNMELHLSRRLAERRIFPAFDIERSGTRAEEKQLDAETLAKVYTLRRMIDAMGGGHEALLPILERLSRTRNNQEFLDTLIK
;
A
#
# COMPACT_ATOMS: atom_id res chain seq x y z
N GLU A 1 -16.15 10.31 17.24
CA GLU A 1 -15.15 9.22 17.31
C GLU A 1 -15.63 8.02 16.49
N PHE A 2 -15.05 7.75 15.31
CA PHE A 2 -15.40 6.56 14.50
C PHE A 2 -14.20 5.65 14.21
N LYS A 3 -12.99 6.09 14.57
CA LYS A 3 -11.75 5.33 14.43
C LYS A 3 -11.67 4.11 15.38
N GLY A 4 -12.48 4.11 16.45
CA GLY A 4 -12.49 3.06 17.47
C GLY A 4 -13.30 1.82 17.12
N THR A 5 -14.29 1.95 16.23
CA THR A 5 -15.25 0.87 15.92
C THR A 5 -14.95 0.14 14.60
N GLY A 6 -14.18 0.76 13.69
CA GLY A 6 -13.77 0.17 12.43
C GLY A 6 -12.58 -0.78 12.57
N ASN A 7 -12.53 -1.81 11.72
CA ASN A 7 -11.43 -2.75 11.60
C ASN A 7 -10.56 -2.53 10.35
N MET A 8 -11.01 -1.68 9.41
CA MET A 8 -10.28 -1.27 8.21
C MET A 8 -10.37 0.25 8.07
N GLU A 9 -9.23 0.88 7.76
CA GLU A 9 -9.15 2.29 7.41
C GLU A 9 -8.43 2.46 6.07
N LEU A 10 -9.05 3.23 5.16
CA LEU A 10 -8.43 3.68 3.91
C LEU A 10 -8.37 5.20 3.92
N HIS A 11 -7.17 5.74 4.06
CA HIS A 11 -6.93 7.18 4.07
C HIS A 11 -6.65 7.66 2.66
N LEU A 12 -7.34 8.72 2.23
CA LEU A 12 -7.11 9.37 0.94
C LEU A 12 -6.40 10.71 1.13
N SER A 13 -5.40 10.98 0.29
CA SER A 13 -4.64 12.23 0.31
C SER A 13 -5.20 13.25 -0.66
N ARG A 14 -5.61 14.41 -0.12
CA ARG A 14 -6.01 15.56 -0.93
C ARG A 14 -4.88 16.04 -1.85
N ARG A 15 -3.65 16.05 -1.36
CA ARG A 15 -2.47 16.52 -2.12
C ARG A 15 -2.20 15.65 -3.35
N LEU A 16 -2.44 14.33 -3.27
CA LEU A 16 -2.36 13.43 -4.41
C LEU A 16 -3.47 13.72 -5.43
N ALA A 17 -4.71 13.89 -4.96
CA ALA A 17 -5.85 14.20 -5.81
C ALA A 17 -5.70 15.54 -6.55
N GLU A 18 -5.20 16.59 -5.88
CA GLU A 18 -4.93 17.90 -6.49
C GLU A 18 -3.87 17.81 -7.61
N ARG A 19 -2.89 16.91 -7.47
CA ARG A 19 -1.90 16.60 -8.51
C ARG A 19 -2.41 15.64 -9.59
N ARG A 20 -3.69 15.24 -9.54
CA ARG A 20 -4.32 14.26 -10.44
C ARG A 20 -3.66 12.88 -10.42
N ILE A 21 -3.06 12.50 -9.29
CA ILE A 21 -2.47 11.18 -9.09
C ILE A 21 -3.54 10.27 -8.50
N PHE A 22 -3.91 9.23 -9.24
CA PHE A 22 -4.92 8.26 -8.83
C PHE A 22 -4.39 6.83 -8.95
N PRO A 23 -4.79 5.93 -8.05
CA PRO A 23 -5.62 6.15 -6.86
C PRO A 23 -4.93 6.94 -5.74
N ALA A 24 -5.62 7.88 -5.10
CA ALA A 24 -5.04 8.85 -4.16
C ALA A 24 -4.97 8.35 -2.70
N PHE A 25 -4.62 7.08 -2.48
CA PHE A 25 -4.57 6.51 -1.13
C PHE A 25 -3.20 6.75 -0.45
N ASP A 26 -3.23 6.77 0.88
CA ASP A 26 -2.08 6.88 1.76
C ASP A 26 -1.78 5.50 2.36
N ILE A 27 -0.72 4.84 1.89
CA ILE A 27 -0.39 3.45 2.27
C ILE A 27 0.05 3.36 3.73
N GLU A 28 0.75 4.37 4.24
CA GLU A 28 1.26 4.36 5.60
C GLU A 28 0.13 4.44 6.62
N ARG A 29 -0.83 5.32 6.35
CA ARG A 29 -1.96 5.56 7.25
C ARG A 29 -3.07 4.53 7.11
N SER A 30 -3.15 3.86 5.96
CA SER A 30 -4.17 2.84 5.68
C SER A 30 -3.78 1.47 6.25
N GLY A 31 -4.77 0.69 6.63
CA GLY A 31 -4.53 -0.65 7.15
C GLY A 31 -5.78 -1.34 7.68
N THR A 32 -5.64 -2.64 7.91
CA THR A 32 -6.68 -3.50 8.45
C THR A 32 -6.14 -4.17 9.70
N ARG A 33 -6.92 -4.19 10.78
CA ARG A 33 -6.57 -4.93 12.00
C ARG A 33 -6.73 -6.43 11.74
N ALA A 34 -5.82 -7.23 12.30
CA ALA A 34 -5.81 -8.69 12.14
C ALA A 34 -5.73 -9.14 10.66
N GLU A 35 -4.89 -8.49 9.86
CA GLU A 35 -4.71 -8.79 8.44
C GLU A 35 -4.15 -10.20 8.17
N GLU A 36 -3.51 -10.83 9.17
CA GLU A 36 -3.06 -12.23 9.14
C GLU A 36 -4.19 -13.26 9.01
N LYS A 37 -5.45 -12.85 9.25
CA LYS A 37 -6.63 -13.71 9.02
C LYS A 37 -7.16 -13.62 7.60
N GLN A 38 -6.71 -12.64 6.83
CA GLN A 38 -7.21 -12.35 5.47
C GLN A 38 -6.19 -12.69 4.40
N LEU A 39 -4.91 -12.57 4.73
CA LEU A 39 -3.80 -12.89 3.84
C LEU A 39 -3.11 -14.16 4.34
N ASP A 40 -2.65 -14.99 3.41
CA ASP A 40 -1.76 -16.10 3.75
C ASP A 40 -0.40 -15.57 4.27
N ALA A 41 0.32 -16.42 5.00
CA ALA A 41 1.56 -16.04 5.66
C ALA A 41 2.65 -15.58 4.68
N GLU A 42 2.68 -16.13 3.47
CA GLU A 42 3.66 -15.77 2.46
C GLU A 42 3.35 -14.37 1.93
N THR A 43 2.12 -14.13 1.46
CA THR A 43 1.66 -12.83 0.98
C THR A 43 1.83 -11.75 2.05
N LEU A 44 1.50 -12.05 3.31
CA LEU A 44 1.64 -11.11 4.41
C LEU A 44 3.09 -10.65 4.59
N ALA A 45 4.06 -11.58 4.52
CA ALA A 45 5.48 -11.23 4.58
C ALA A 45 5.93 -10.35 3.40
N LYS A 46 5.39 -10.59 2.19
CA LYS A 46 5.66 -9.74 1.02
C LYS A 46 5.09 -8.34 1.20
N VAL A 47 3.86 -8.23 1.71
CA VAL A 47 3.19 -6.95 2.00
C VAL A 47 3.96 -6.15 3.06
N TYR A 48 4.45 -6.78 4.12
CA TYR A 48 5.29 -6.09 5.11
C TYR A 48 6.61 -5.59 4.52
N THR A 49 7.23 -6.36 3.63
CA THR A 49 8.42 -5.94 2.90
C THR A 49 8.12 -4.72 2.03
N LEU A 50 7.01 -4.75 1.28
CA LEU A 50 6.54 -3.60 0.50
C LEU A 50 6.36 -2.36 1.38
N ARG A 51 5.66 -2.46 2.52
CA ARG A 51 5.45 -1.32 3.44
C ARG A 51 6.77 -0.72 3.91
N ARG A 52 7.73 -1.55 4.30
CA ARG A 52 9.07 -1.07 4.68
C ARG A 52 9.81 -0.36 3.54
N MET A 53 9.66 -0.83 2.30
CA MET A 53 10.27 -0.18 1.13
C MET A 53 9.67 1.20 0.88
N ILE A 54 8.35 1.33 1.07
CA ILE A 54 7.62 2.60 0.96
C ILE A 54 8.12 3.60 1.99
N ASP A 55 8.22 3.17 3.25
CA ASP A 55 8.74 4.00 4.34
C ASP A 55 10.18 4.46 4.03
N ALA A 56 11.02 3.58 3.48
CA ALA A 56 12.41 3.89 3.11
C ALA A 56 12.52 4.89 1.93
N MET A 57 11.51 4.99 1.07
CA MET A 57 11.47 5.91 -0.07
C MET A 57 11.04 7.34 0.30
N GLY A 58 11.01 7.68 1.59
CA GLY A 58 10.58 8.99 2.09
C GLY A 58 9.09 9.05 2.42
N GLY A 59 8.37 7.94 2.22
CA GLY A 59 7.02 7.77 2.71
C GLY A 59 5.92 8.56 2.00
N GLY A 60 4.69 8.31 2.43
CA GLY A 60 3.50 9.05 2.00
C GLY A 60 3.30 9.18 0.48
N HIS A 61 3.17 10.42 0.00
CA HIS A 61 2.75 10.73 -1.38
C HIS A 61 3.82 10.48 -2.44
N GLU A 62 5.09 10.58 -2.07
CA GLU A 62 6.22 10.49 -3.01
C GLU A 62 6.51 9.03 -3.37
N ALA A 63 6.29 8.12 -2.42
CA ALA A 63 6.48 6.69 -2.63
C ALA A 63 5.39 6.07 -3.52
N LEU A 64 4.23 6.71 -3.69
CA LEU A 64 3.12 6.12 -4.47
C LEU A 64 3.42 6.03 -5.97
N LEU A 65 4.05 7.04 -6.57
CA LEU A 65 4.25 7.08 -8.02
C LEU A 65 5.12 5.92 -8.54
N PRO A 66 6.29 5.62 -7.96
CA PRO A 66 7.10 4.50 -8.41
C PRO A 66 6.42 3.14 -8.22
N ILE A 67 5.55 3.01 -7.21
CA ILE A 67 4.76 1.79 -6.99
C ILE A 67 3.72 1.63 -8.08
N LEU A 68 2.97 2.68 -8.40
CA LEU A 68 1.98 2.64 -9.48
C LEU A 68 2.64 2.32 -10.82
N GLU A 69 3.83 2.87 -11.07
CA GLU A 69 4.61 2.53 -12.25
C GLU A 69 4.98 1.05 -12.28
N ARG A 70 5.48 0.49 -11.18
CA ARG A 70 5.80 -0.95 -11.10
C ARG A 70 4.57 -1.83 -11.26
N LEU A 71 3.46 -1.49 -10.59
CA LEU A 71 2.18 -2.19 -10.72
C LEU A 71 1.69 -2.21 -12.17
N SER A 72 1.83 -1.10 -12.89
CA SER A 72 1.42 -0.99 -14.30
C SER A 72 2.21 -1.91 -15.25
N ARG A 73 3.40 -2.36 -14.83
CA ARG A 73 4.26 -3.26 -15.60
C ARG A 73 3.99 -4.74 -15.31
N THR A 74 3.10 -5.04 -14.37
CA THR A 74 2.77 -6.41 -13.95
C THR A 74 1.34 -6.75 -14.30
N ARG A 75 1.07 -8.03 -14.60
CA ARG A 75 -0.27 -8.47 -14.99
C ARG A 75 -1.21 -8.62 -13.81
N ASN A 76 -0.69 -8.94 -12.62
CA ASN A 76 -1.47 -9.17 -11.41
C ASN A 76 -0.65 -8.88 -10.14
N ASN A 77 -1.34 -8.83 -9.00
CA ASN A 77 -0.72 -8.52 -7.71
C ASN A 77 0.30 -9.57 -7.27
N GLN A 78 0.12 -10.84 -7.65
CA GLN A 78 1.07 -11.90 -7.31
C GLN A 78 2.42 -11.64 -7.96
N GLU A 79 2.42 -11.40 -9.27
CA GLU A 79 3.60 -11.07 -10.06
C GLU A 79 4.29 -9.82 -9.50
N PHE A 80 3.51 -8.79 -9.13
CA PHE A 80 4.03 -7.59 -8.48
C PHE A 80 4.77 -7.90 -7.17
N LEU A 81 4.13 -8.63 -6.25
CA LEU A 81 4.74 -8.96 -4.97
C LEU A 81 6.00 -9.82 -5.14
N ASP A 82 6.02 -10.70 -6.14
CA ASP A 82 7.19 -11.52 -6.45
C ASP A 82 8.37 -10.69 -7.00
N THR A 83 8.11 -9.55 -7.64
CA THR A 83 9.18 -8.64 -8.11
C THR A 83 9.90 -7.89 -6.99
N LEU A 84 9.32 -7.85 -5.78
CA LEU A 84 9.88 -7.10 -4.64
C LEU A 84 10.91 -7.91 -3.84
N ILE A 85 10.98 -9.22 -4.06
CA ILE A 85 11.77 -10.18 -3.25
C ILE A 85 12.97 -10.74 -4.04
N LYS A 86 13.20 -10.26 -5.27
CA LYS A 86 14.38 -10.61 -6.05
C LYS A 86 15.62 -9.82 -5.68
#